data_AF-A0A419DY69-F1
#
_entry.id   AF-A0A419DY69-F1
#
_cell.length_a   1.000
_cell.length_b   1.000
_cell.length_c   1.000
_cell.angle_alpha   90.00
_cell.angle_beta   90.00
_cell.angle_gamma   90.00
#
_symmetry.space_group_name_H-M   'P 1'
#
loop_
_entity.id
_entity.type
_entity.pdbx_description
1 polymer ?
#
loop_
_entity_poly.entity_id
_entity_poly.type
_entity_poly.pdbx_seq_one_letter_code
_entity_poly.pdbx_strand_id
1 'polypeptide(L)'
;MRKITLIFMILLLVLMALLWNLASDINTFNSGIKNSVSKISQIKKEEAGLVKYKSEKPLYLEKFYLEVFDDIKEISFYYRAPVEVKIVAAKNLVNIRNFFRESRYKGIKQVDITCSFDLRKQRNTYLLDTLYKVLKSRPLSVMDVCLEKGFVSVTMRLYGI
;
A
#
# COMPACT_ATOMS: atom_id res chain seq x y z
N MET A 1 -18.91 -35.78 -49.79
CA MET A 1 -17.83 -34.83 -49.41
C MET A 1 -18.34 -33.52 -48.79
N ARG A 2 -19.34 -32.81 -49.36
CA ARG A 2 -19.88 -31.54 -48.80
C ARG A 2 -20.49 -31.65 -47.39
N LYS A 3 -21.19 -32.73 -47.05
CA LYS A 3 -21.76 -32.91 -45.69
C LYS A 3 -20.71 -33.20 -44.62
N ILE A 4 -19.67 -33.97 -44.97
CA ILE A 4 -18.57 -34.32 -44.06
C ILE A 4 -17.71 -33.08 -43.74
N THR A 5 -17.45 -32.24 -44.75
CA THR A 5 -16.74 -30.96 -44.57
C THR A 5 -17.52 -29.97 -43.72
N LEU A 6 -18.85 -29.95 -43.83
CA LEU A 6 -19.73 -29.12 -42.99
C LEU A 6 -19.71 -29.57 -41.51
N ILE A 7 -19.80 -30.88 -41.26
CA ILE A 7 -19.71 -31.43 -39.90
C ILE A 7 -18.33 -31.15 -39.30
N PHE A 8 -17.26 -31.33 -40.08
CA PHE A 8 -15.89 -31.06 -39.64
C PHE A 8 -15.69 -29.58 -39.28
N MET A 9 -16.23 -28.66 -40.09
CA MET A 9 -16.16 -27.22 -39.82
C MET A 9 -16.91 -26.82 -38.55
N ILE A 10 -18.10 -27.40 -38.31
CA ILE A 10 -18.86 -27.18 -37.06
C ILE A 10 -18.06 -27.68 -35.85
N LEU A 11 -17.46 -28.87 -35.96
CA LEU A 11 -16.66 -29.45 -34.88
C LEU A 11 -15.45 -28.56 -34.52
N LEU A 12 -14.81 -27.98 -35.54
CA LEU A 12 -13.65 -27.11 -35.40
C LEU A 12 -14.02 -25.77 -34.75
N LEU A 13 -15.19 -25.21 -35.09
CA LEU A 13 -15.74 -24.02 -34.43
C LEU A 13 -16.09 -24.27 -32.96
N VAL A 14 -16.69 -25.42 -32.65
CA VAL A 14 -16.97 -25.82 -31.25
C VAL A 14 -15.68 -25.98 -30.45
N LEU A 15 -14.64 -26.58 -31.05
CA LEU A 15 -13.34 -26.74 -30.40
C LEU A 15 -12.67 -25.39 -30.12
N MET A 16 -12.73 -24.45 -31.07
CA MET A 16 -12.21 -23.10 -30.88
C MET A 16 -12.94 -22.33 -29.78
N ALA A 17 -14.28 -22.46 -29.70
CA ALA A 17 -15.06 -21.85 -28.63
C ALA A 17 -14.70 -22.42 -27.25
N LEU A 18 -14.49 -23.74 -27.15
CA LEU A 18 -14.05 -24.38 -25.90
C LEU A 18 -12.65 -23.92 -25.49
N LEU A 19 -11.70 -23.82 -26.43
CA LEU A 19 -10.35 -23.31 -26.16
C LEU A 19 -10.35 -21.85 -25.71
N TRP A 20 -11.23 -21.02 -26.28
CA TRP A 20 -11.39 -19.62 -25.87
C TRP A 20 -11.90 -19.48 -24.43
N ASN A 21 -12.91 -20.27 -24.06
CA ASN A 21 -13.43 -20.30 -22.70
C ASN A 21 -12.35 -20.78 -21.71
N LEU A 22 -11.58 -21.82 -22.06
CA LEU A 22 -10.50 -22.32 -21.22
C LEU A 22 -9.40 -21.25 -21.01
N ALA A 23 -9.03 -20.52 -22.05
CA ALA A 23 -8.06 -19.43 -21.96
C ALA A 23 -8.57 -18.28 -21.09
N SER A 24 -9.86 -17.93 -21.21
CA SER A 24 -10.52 -16.93 -20.36
C SER A 24 -10.54 -17.33 -18.89
N ASP A 25 -10.84 -18.59 -18.60
CA ASP A 25 -10.85 -19.13 -17.23
C ASP A 25 -9.45 -19.14 -16.62
N ILE A 26 -8.43 -19.54 -17.39
CA ILE A 26 -7.02 -19.50 -16.96
C ILE A 26 -6.59 -18.07 -16.66
N ASN A 27 -6.96 -17.09 -17.50
CA ASN A 27 -6.63 -15.68 -17.27
C ASN A 27 -7.32 -15.14 -16.02
N THR A 28 -8.58 -15.48 -15.81
CA THR A 28 -9.35 -15.08 -14.63
C THR A 28 -8.75 -15.70 -13.37
N PHE A 29 -8.40 -16.99 -13.41
CA PHE A 29 -7.76 -17.70 -12.31
C PHE A 29 -6.37 -17.13 -11.99
N ASN A 30 -5.54 -16.85 -12.99
CA ASN A 30 -4.25 -16.19 -12.81
C ASN A 30 -4.38 -14.79 -12.22
N SER A 31 -5.37 -14.01 -12.65
CA SER A 31 -5.67 -12.71 -12.06
C SER A 31 -6.10 -12.83 -10.59
N GLY A 32 -6.91 -13.85 -10.27
CA GLY A 32 -7.33 -14.20 -8.91
C GLY A 32 -6.17 -14.63 -8.02
N ILE A 33 -5.24 -15.44 -8.53
CA ILE A 33 -4.01 -15.82 -7.84
C ILE A 33 -3.15 -14.59 -7.59
N LYS A 34 -2.93 -13.73 -8.60
CA LYS A 34 -2.12 -12.51 -8.45
C LYS A 34 -2.69 -11.58 -7.38
N ASN A 35 -4.01 -11.41 -7.36
CA ASN A 35 -4.72 -10.64 -6.34
C ASN A 35 -4.66 -11.30 -4.95
N SER A 36 -4.65 -12.62 -4.88
CA SER A 36 -4.55 -13.34 -3.61
C SER A 36 -3.12 -13.28 -3.05
N VAL A 37 -2.11 -13.40 -3.91
CA VAL A 37 -0.69 -13.24 -3.56
C VAL A 37 -0.41 -11.83 -3.06
N SER A 38 -0.95 -10.79 -3.72
CA SER A 38 -0.81 -9.41 -3.24
C SER A 38 -1.47 -9.20 -1.87
N LYS A 39 -2.69 -9.74 -1.67
CA LYS A 39 -3.36 -9.74 -0.36
C LYS A 39 -2.55 -10.45 0.72
N ILE A 40 -2.00 -11.64 0.43
CA ILE A 40 -1.17 -12.40 1.37
C ILE A 40 0.11 -11.62 1.72
N SER A 41 0.76 -11.01 0.73
CA SER A 41 1.93 -10.17 0.95
C SER A 41 1.61 -8.98 1.87
N GLN A 42 0.47 -8.33 1.65
CA GLN A 42 0.00 -7.22 2.48
C GLN A 42 -0.27 -7.67 3.92
N ILE A 43 -0.92 -8.83 4.11
CA ILE A 43 -1.17 -9.40 5.43
C ILE A 43 0.15 -9.72 6.15
N LYS A 44 1.14 -10.31 5.46
CA LYS A 44 2.46 -10.58 6.06
C LYS A 44 3.18 -9.30 6.50
N LYS A 45 3.09 -8.22 5.72
CA LYS A 45 3.66 -6.91 6.10
C LYS A 45 2.94 -6.29 7.31
N GLU A 46 1.62 -6.45 7.39
CA GLU A 46 0.81 -6.01 8.52
C GLU A 46 1.21 -6.79 9.80
N GLU A 47 1.32 -8.11 9.70
CA GLU A 47 1.73 -8.99 10.80
C GLU A 47 3.15 -8.70 11.29
N ALA A 48 4.11 -8.52 10.38
CA ALA A 48 5.48 -8.16 10.73
C ALA A 48 5.56 -6.80 11.46
N GLY A 49 4.77 -5.81 11.03
CA GLY A 49 4.69 -4.50 11.71
C GLY A 49 4.08 -4.59 13.10
N LEU A 50 3.01 -5.37 13.27
CA LEU A 50 2.35 -5.59 14.55
C LEU A 50 3.20 -6.39 15.55
N VAL A 51 3.94 -7.39 15.08
CA VAL A 51 4.87 -8.17 15.91
C VAL A 51 5.97 -7.26 16.47
N LYS A 52 6.52 -6.36 15.64
CA LYS A 52 7.51 -5.38 16.06
C LYS A 52 6.96 -4.43 17.15
N TYR A 53 5.72 -3.97 16.99
CA TYR A 53 5.07 -3.12 17.99
C TYR A 53 4.89 -3.82 19.35
N LYS A 54 4.56 -5.12 19.37
CA LYS A 54 4.42 -5.88 20.63
C LYS A 54 5.69 -5.91 21.49
N SER A 55 6.86 -5.80 20.86
CA SER A 55 8.15 -5.74 21.57
C SER A 55 8.57 -4.33 21.99
N GLU A 56 7.85 -3.30 21.56
CA GLU A 56 8.17 -1.90 21.86
C GLU A 56 7.26 -1.33 22.95
N LYS A 57 7.69 -0.21 23.56
CA LYS A 57 6.87 0.47 24.56
C LYS A 57 5.62 1.04 23.88
N PRO A 58 4.41 0.77 24.39
CA PRO A 58 3.20 1.31 23.80
C PRO A 58 3.18 2.84 23.84
N LEU A 59 2.80 3.43 22.72
CA LEU A 59 2.67 4.87 22.55
C LEU A 59 1.22 5.23 22.25
N TYR A 60 0.75 6.35 22.79
CA TYR A 60 -0.54 6.92 22.41
C TYR A 60 -0.52 7.29 20.94
N LEU A 61 -1.47 6.76 20.17
CA LEU A 61 -1.47 6.91 18.72
C LEU A 61 -1.52 8.37 18.26
N GLU A 62 -2.17 9.24 19.05
CA GLU A 62 -2.26 10.68 18.82
C GLU A 62 -0.91 11.37 18.90
N LYS A 63 -0.18 11.10 19.99
CA LYS A 63 1.14 11.66 20.22
C LYS A 63 2.12 11.16 19.18
N PHE A 64 2.08 9.86 18.92
CA PHE A 64 2.93 9.22 17.92
C PHE A 64 2.68 9.76 16.51
N TYR A 65 1.42 9.99 16.13
CA TYR A 65 1.09 10.64 14.86
C TYR A 65 1.72 12.03 14.75
N LEU A 66 1.62 12.86 15.79
CA LEU A 66 2.20 14.20 15.79
C LEU A 66 3.72 14.16 15.67
N GLU A 67 4.39 13.27 16.38
CA GLU A 67 5.84 13.08 16.29
C GLU A 67 6.26 12.68 14.85
N VAL A 68 5.54 11.76 14.22
CA VAL A 68 5.82 11.36 12.82
C VAL A 68 5.55 12.50 11.86
N PHE A 69 4.50 13.29 12.10
CA PHE A 69 4.20 14.46 11.28
C PHE A 69 5.31 15.51 11.36
N ASP A 70 5.82 15.80 12.56
CA ASP A 70 6.90 16.75 12.78
C ASP A 70 8.21 16.28 12.12
N ASP A 71 8.56 15.00 12.26
CA ASP A 71 9.73 14.42 11.57
C ASP A 71 9.65 14.59 10.04
N ILE A 72 8.48 14.29 9.46
CA ILE A 72 8.24 14.40 8.02
C ILE A 72 8.36 15.87 7.58
N LYS A 73 7.87 16.81 8.39
CA LYS A 73 8.02 18.24 8.13
C LYS A 73 9.48 18.68 8.21
N GLU A 74 10.24 18.23 9.20
CA GLU A 74 11.65 18.55 9.33
C GLU A 74 12.44 18.06 8.10
N ILE A 75 12.19 16.82 7.68
CA ILE A 75 12.78 16.25 6.46
C ILE A 75 12.42 17.12 5.24
N SER A 76 11.15 17.52 5.10
CA SER A 76 10.71 18.35 3.97
C SER A 76 11.42 19.70 3.93
N PHE A 77 11.65 20.31 5.09
CA PHE A 77 12.37 21.55 5.23
C PHE A 77 13.84 21.40 4.81
N TYR A 78 14.51 20.35 5.31
CA TYR A 78 15.89 20.02 4.94
C TYR A 78 16.06 19.86 3.42
N TYR A 79 15.15 19.13 2.79
CA TYR A 79 15.15 18.93 1.34
C TYR A 79 14.52 20.08 0.55
N ARG A 80 14.13 21.20 1.18
CA ARG A 80 13.42 22.32 0.52
C ARG A 80 12.31 21.83 -0.43
N ALA A 81 11.66 20.74 -0.05
CA ALA A 81 10.70 20.03 -0.86
C ALA A 81 9.33 20.28 -0.24
N PRO A 82 8.36 20.80 -1.00
CA PRO A 82 6.97 20.83 -0.54
C PRO A 82 6.56 19.41 -0.13
N VAL A 83 6.06 19.27 1.11
CA VAL A 83 5.48 18.04 1.61
C VAL A 83 4.00 18.22 1.89
N GLU A 84 3.25 17.19 1.56
CA GLU A 84 1.85 17.06 1.95
C GLU A 84 1.71 15.79 2.78
N VAL A 85 1.18 15.89 4.00
CA VAL A 85 0.89 14.74 4.86
C VAL A 85 -0.61 14.66 5.08
N LYS A 86 -1.20 13.51 4.74
CA LYS A 86 -2.64 13.25 4.84
C LYS A 86 -2.89 11.95 5.58
N ILE A 87 -4.01 11.87 6.28
CA ILE A 87 -4.53 10.59 6.78
C ILE A 87 -5.30 9.94 5.64
N VAL A 88 -5.08 8.65 5.43
CA VAL A 88 -5.80 7.88 4.42
C VAL A 88 -7.29 7.85 4.80
N ALA A 89 -8.16 8.24 3.86
CA ALA A 89 -9.60 8.45 4.04
C ALA A 89 -10.03 9.76 4.74
N ALA A 90 -9.09 10.65 5.11
CA ALA A 90 -9.43 11.99 5.57
C ALA A 90 -9.19 13.03 4.47
N LYS A 91 -10.21 13.86 4.18
CA LYS A 91 -10.05 15.04 3.30
C LYS A 91 -9.39 16.22 4.03
N ASN A 92 -9.56 16.31 5.35
CA ASN A 92 -8.98 17.33 6.23
C ASN A 92 -8.53 16.68 7.55
N LEU A 93 -7.52 17.26 8.21
CA LEU A 93 -6.97 16.78 9.50
C LEU A 93 -7.89 17.01 10.71
N VAL A 94 -9.08 17.57 10.50
CA VAL A 94 -10.05 17.83 11.55
C VAL A 94 -10.65 16.48 12.01
N ASN A 95 -10.52 16.17 13.31
CA ASN A 95 -10.97 14.93 13.96
C ASN A 95 -10.16 13.66 13.68
N ILE A 96 -8.83 13.73 13.83
CA ILE A 96 -7.92 12.58 13.69
C ILE A 96 -8.37 11.33 14.46
N ARG A 97 -8.95 11.49 15.66
CA ARG A 97 -9.44 10.40 16.52
C ARG A 97 -10.46 9.50 15.84
N ASN A 98 -11.27 10.06 14.95
CA ASN A 98 -12.33 9.32 14.24
C ASN A 98 -11.75 8.40 13.14
N PHE A 99 -10.49 8.57 12.79
CA PHE A 99 -9.79 7.77 11.79
C PHE A 99 -8.94 6.66 12.40
N PHE A 100 -8.84 6.58 13.73
CA PHE A 100 -8.17 5.49 14.41
C PHE A 100 -9.04 4.26 14.39
N ARG A 101 -8.56 3.21 13.74
CA ARG A 101 -9.24 1.93 13.62
C ARG A 101 -8.62 0.96 14.60
N GLU A 102 -9.43 0.08 15.17
CA GLU A 102 -8.88 -1.08 15.85
C GLU A 102 -8.07 -1.93 14.86
N SER A 103 -6.90 -2.37 15.29
CA SER A 103 -6.12 -3.36 14.55
C SER A 103 -6.71 -4.76 14.76
N ARG A 104 -6.09 -5.78 14.16
CA ARG A 104 -6.47 -7.19 14.40
C ARG A 104 -6.22 -7.64 15.85
N TYR A 105 -5.42 -6.90 16.62
CA TYR A 105 -5.14 -7.19 18.03
C TYR A 105 -5.90 -6.23 18.94
N LYS A 106 -6.60 -6.79 19.92
CA LYS A 106 -7.40 -6.04 20.89
C LYS A 106 -6.55 -5.02 21.66
N GLY A 107 -7.00 -3.77 21.70
CA GLY A 107 -6.32 -2.70 22.45
C GLY A 107 -5.18 -2.03 21.69
N ILE A 108 -4.99 -2.37 20.41
CA ILE A 108 -4.03 -1.71 19.53
C ILE A 108 -4.82 -1.04 18.41
N LYS A 109 -4.69 0.28 18.32
CA LYS A 109 -5.25 1.10 17.25
C LYS A 109 -4.22 1.33 16.15
N GLN A 110 -4.73 1.63 14.97
CA GLN A 110 -3.92 1.94 13.80
C GLN A 110 -4.49 3.12 13.01
N VAL A 111 -3.60 3.86 12.36
CA VAL A 111 -3.94 4.91 11.40
C VAL A 111 -3.01 4.84 10.21
N ASP A 112 -3.59 4.98 9.02
CA ASP A 112 -2.84 5.01 7.77
C ASP A 112 -2.59 6.47 7.39
N ILE A 113 -1.35 6.81 7.11
CA ILE A 113 -0.90 8.13 6.68
C ILE A 113 -0.23 8.04 5.31
N THR A 114 -0.43 9.04 4.48
CA THR A 114 0.29 9.20 3.21
C THR A 114 1.05 10.51 3.27
N CYS A 115 2.35 10.47 3.03
CA CYS A 115 3.17 11.65 2.83
C CYS A 115 3.66 11.71 1.39
N SER A 116 3.55 12.88 0.77
CA SER A 116 3.93 13.13 -0.62
C SER A 116 4.94 14.27 -0.67
N PHE A 117 6.06 14.05 -1.35
CA PHE A 117 7.14 15.01 -1.51
C PHE A 117 7.30 15.39 -2.98
N ASP A 118 7.36 16.70 -3.28
CA ASP A 118 7.68 17.19 -4.62
C ASP A 118 9.19 17.24 -4.83
N LEU A 119 9.69 16.33 -5.65
CA LEU A 119 11.11 16.18 -5.98
C LEU A 119 11.50 16.81 -7.32
N ARG A 120 10.57 17.48 -8.03
CA ARG A 120 10.84 18.02 -9.38
C ARG A 120 12.02 19.00 -9.43
N LYS A 121 12.37 19.61 -8.31
CA LYS A 121 13.48 20.58 -8.17
C LYS A 121 14.72 20.01 -7.46
N GLN A 122 14.75 18.71 -7.17
CA GLN A 122 15.80 18.08 -6.37
C GLN A 122 16.62 17.09 -7.21
N ARG A 123 17.95 17.29 -7.27
CA ARG A 123 18.88 16.48 -8.10
C ARG A 123 19.54 15.31 -7.36
N ASN A 124 19.52 15.30 -6.03
CA ASN A 124 20.11 14.25 -5.18
C ASN A 124 19.11 13.87 -4.08
N THR A 125 18.39 12.75 -4.23
CA THR A 125 17.31 12.38 -3.31
C THR A 125 17.60 11.07 -2.61
N TYR A 126 18.31 11.14 -1.49
CA TYR A 126 18.30 10.11 -0.43
C TYR A 126 17.06 10.25 0.48
N LEU A 127 16.00 10.91 0.02
CA LEU A 127 14.81 11.21 0.81
C LEU A 127 14.20 9.94 1.42
N LEU A 128 14.08 8.87 0.62
CA LEU A 128 13.55 7.59 1.08
C LEU A 128 14.46 6.95 2.13
N ASP A 129 15.78 7.05 1.98
CA ASP A 129 16.73 6.53 2.96
C ASP A 129 16.67 7.33 4.28
N THR A 130 16.52 8.65 4.20
CA THR A 130 16.37 9.52 5.37
C THR A 130 15.06 9.24 6.09
N LEU A 131 13.94 9.18 5.35
CA LEU A 131 12.65 8.75 5.89
C LEU A 131 12.77 7.39 6.56
N TYR A 132 13.36 6.42 5.87
CA TYR A 132 13.54 5.08 6.42
C TYR A 132 14.39 5.11 7.69
N LYS A 133 15.51 5.83 7.72
CA LYS A 133 16.37 5.95 8.92
C LYS A 133 15.64 6.56 10.11
N VAL A 134 14.93 7.67 9.90
CA VAL A 134 14.21 8.39 10.95
C VAL A 134 13.05 7.54 11.50
N LEU A 135 12.40 6.78 10.63
CA LEU A 135 11.20 6.01 10.95
C LEU A 135 11.48 4.55 11.35
N LYS A 136 12.69 4.02 11.11
CA LYS A 136 13.06 2.62 11.37
C LYS A 136 12.98 2.24 12.85
N SER A 137 13.24 3.17 13.77
CA SER A 137 13.21 2.92 15.22
C SER A 137 11.79 2.87 15.81
N ARG A 138 10.76 3.06 14.98
CA ARG A 138 9.38 3.26 15.44
C ARG A 138 8.46 2.11 15.00
N PRO A 139 7.30 1.94 15.67
CA PRO A 139 6.35 0.90 15.35
C PRO A 139 5.42 1.34 14.20
N LEU A 140 5.99 1.37 13.00
CA LEU A 140 5.28 1.70 11.77
C LEU A 140 5.59 0.69 10.67
N SER A 141 4.64 0.53 9.75
CA SER A 141 4.78 -0.33 8.57
C SER A 141 4.64 0.50 7.30
N VAL A 142 5.58 0.32 6.36
CA VAL A 142 5.49 0.94 5.04
C VAL A 142 4.60 0.07 4.16
N MET A 143 3.42 0.60 3.82
CA MET A 143 2.41 -0.11 3.05
C MET A 143 2.69 -0.03 1.55
N ASP A 144 2.97 1.18 1.07
CA ASP A 144 3.17 1.45 -0.35
C ASP A 144 4.12 2.63 -0.58
N VAL A 145 4.82 2.60 -1.71
CA VAL A 145 5.70 3.67 -2.18
C VAL A 145 5.43 3.86 -3.67
N CYS A 146 4.95 5.05 -4.03
CA CYS A 146 4.61 5.39 -5.40
C CYS A 146 5.41 6.61 -5.85
N LEU A 147 5.92 6.57 -7.09
CA LEU A 147 6.66 7.64 -7.72
C LEU A 147 5.96 8.04 -9.02
N GLU A 148 5.35 9.23 -9.03
CA GLU A 148 4.59 9.72 -10.18
C GLU A 148 4.94 11.18 -10.48
N LYS A 149 5.30 11.48 -11.74
CA LYS A 149 5.51 12.86 -12.23
C LYS A 149 6.45 13.72 -11.35
N GLY A 150 7.45 13.09 -10.73
CA GLY A 150 8.40 13.76 -9.84
C GLY A 150 7.91 13.95 -8.40
N PHE A 151 6.78 13.35 -8.03
CA PHE A 151 6.33 13.21 -6.65
C PHE A 151 6.66 11.83 -6.11
N VAL A 152 7.09 11.78 -4.85
CA VAL A 152 7.25 10.53 -4.11
C VAL A 152 6.23 10.49 -2.99
N SER A 153 5.33 9.53 -3.08
CA SER A 153 4.27 9.28 -2.11
C SER A 153 4.57 8.00 -1.33
N VAL A 154 4.63 8.10 -0.02
CA VAL A 154 4.84 6.97 0.89
C VAL A 154 3.61 6.83 1.77
N THR A 155 2.99 5.65 1.74
CA THR A 155 1.88 5.30 2.62
C THR A 155 2.39 4.43 3.76
N MET A 156 2.15 4.86 4.99
CA MET A 156 2.60 4.22 6.21
C MET A 156 1.42 3.93 7.11
N ARG A 157 1.52 2.85 7.88
CA ARG A 157 0.59 2.51 8.96
C ARG A 157 1.29 2.69 10.29
N LEU A 158 0.71 3.53 11.14
CA LEU A 158 1.15 3.74 12.52
C LEU A 158 0.34 2.84 13.44
N TYR A 159 0.99 2.27 14.45
CA TYR A 159 0.36 1.49 15.51
C TYR A 159 0.54 2.17 16.86
N GLY A 160 -0.48 2.09 17.71
CA GLY A 160 -0.49 2.72 19.03
C GLY A 160 -1.66 2.25 19.89
N ILE A 161 -1.80 2.81 21.09
CA ILE A 161 -2.98 2.65 21.97
C ILE A 161 -3.91 3.86 21.84
#